data_AF-A0AAW3PIF1-F1
#
_entry.id   AF-A0AAW3PIF1-F1
#
_cell.length_a   1.000
_cell.length_b   1.000
_cell.length_c   1.000
_cell.angle_alpha   90.00
_cell.angle_beta   90.00
_cell.angle_gamma   90.00
#
_symmetry.space_group_name_H-M   'P 1'
#
loop_
_entity.id
_entity.type
_entity.pdbx_description
1 polymer ?
#
loop_
_entity_poly.entity_id
_entity_poly.type
_entity_poly.pdbx_seq_one_letter_code
_entity_poly.pdbx_strand_id
1 'polypeptide(L)' 'MTISGELNDADWTVAIETVGVATGGYRCRVHVTVRSPDCKCEHVFPHHRVFATEREAALEGLRSGMTWVEMKKSDTFTY' A
#
# COMPACT_ATOMS: atom_id res chain seq x y z
N MET A 1 7.41 -16.23 -7.89
CA MET A 1 6.03 -15.73 -8.07
C MET A 1 5.92 -14.52 -7.19
N THR A 2 5.23 -13.46 -7.60
CA THR A 2 5.00 -12.28 -6.77
C THR A 2 3.49 -12.18 -6.57
N ILE A 3 3.03 -12.12 -5.31
CA ILE A 3 1.63 -11.85 -5.02
C ILE A 3 1.44 -10.34 -5.21
N SER A 4 0.58 -9.99 -6.16
CA SER A 4 0.05 -8.64 -6.33
C SER A 4 -1.44 -8.63 -6.00
N GLY A 5 -1.91 -7.51 -5.49
CA GLY A 5 -3.31 -7.30 -5.12
C GLY A 5 -3.69 -5.85 -5.30
N GLU A 6 -4.95 -5.60 -5.65
CA GLU A 6 -5.44 -4.25 -5.86
C GLU A 6 -6.82 -4.11 -5.23
N LEU A 7 -7.02 -3.02 -4.51
CA LEU A 7 -8.29 -2.59 -3.95
C LEU A 7 -8.64 -1.25 -4.59
N ASN A 8 -9.79 -1.21 -5.27
CA ASN A 8 -10.30 -0.02 -5.92
C ASN A 8 -11.60 0.42 -5.28
N ASP A 9 -11.71 1.73 -5.07
CA ASP A 9 -12.91 2.45 -4.69
C ASP A 9 -13.14 3.62 -5.66
N ALA A 10 -14.24 4.36 -5.51
CA ALA A 10 -14.59 5.46 -6.40
C ALA A 10 -13.51 6.57 -6.38
N ASP A 11 -13.01 6.89 -5.19
CA ASP A 11 -12.09 8.02 -4.97
C ASP A 11 -10.64 7.59 -4.78
N TRP A 12 -10.33 6.29 -4.71
CA TRP A 12 -8.97 5.85 -4.41
C TRP A 12 -8.70 4.41 -4.85
N THR A 13 -7.42 4.09 -4.94
CA THR A 13 -6.91 2.76 -5.28
C THR A 13 -5.71 2.46 -4.40
N VAL A 14 -5.63 1.26 -3.86
CA VAL A 14 -4.45 0.70 -3.18
C VAL A 14 -4.03 -0.55 -3.95
N ALA A 15 -2.89 -0.47 -4.63
CA ALA A 15 -2.23 -1.61 -5.24
C ALA A 15 -1.03 -2.03 -4.39
N ILE A 16 -0.74 -3.33 -4.39
CA ILE A 16 0.39 -3.90 -3.68
C ILE A 16 1.16 -4.89 -4.54
N GLU A 17 2.46 -4.96 -4.29
CA GLU A 17 3.35 -5.94 -4.89
C GLU A 17 4.27 -6.52 -3.82
N THR A 18 4.25 -7.83 -3.65
CA THR A 18 5.21 -8.51 -2.75
C THR A 18 6.50 -8.81 -3.48
N VAL A 19 7.61 -8.55 -2.81
CA VAL A 19 8.97 -8.72 -3.31
C VAL A 19 9.75 -9.55 -2.31
N GLY A 20 10.37 -10.63 -2.78
CA GLY A 20 11.27 -11.44 -1.97
C GLY A 20 12.51 -10.63 -1.57
N VAL A 21 12.93 -10.77 -0.32
CA VAL A 21 14.14 -10.09 0.19
C VAL A 21 15.31 -11.08 0.18
N ALA A 22 16.49 -10.63 -0.25
CA ALA A 22 17.67 -11.50 -0.37
C ALA A 22 18.09 -12.17 0.95
N THR A 23 17.79 -11.55 2.09
CA THR A 23 18.04 -12.09 3.44
C THR A 23 16.97 -13.08 3.91
N GLY A 24 16.00 -13.41 3.06
CA GLY A 24 14.84 -14.23 3.39
C GLY A 24 13.59 -13.42 3.70
N GLY A 25 12.43 -14.03 3.46
CA GLY A 25 11.12 -13.42 3.65
C GLY A 25 10.70 -12.48 2.52
N TYR A 26 9.63 -11.72 2.78
CA TYR A 26 8.91 -10.93 1.78
C TYR A 26 8.60 -9.55 2.31
N ARG A 27 8.83 -8.53 1.47
CA ARG A 27 8.42 -7.16 1.74
C ARG A 27 7.32 -6.79 0.75
N CYS A 28 6.39 -5.95 1.18
CA CYS A 28 5.35 -5.44 0.31
C CYS A 28 5.68 -4.01 -0.13
N ARG A 29 5.49 -3.71 -1.40
CA ARG A 29 5.49 -2.35 -1.94
C ARG A 29 4.04 -1.93 -2.11
N VAL A 30 3.67 -0.82 -1.47
CA VAL A 30 2.31 -0.30 -1.47
C VAL A 30 2.26 0.93 -2.38
N HIS A 31 1.28 0.94 -3.27
CA HIS A 31 1.00 2.00 -4.22
C HIS A 31 -0.40 2.52 -3.93
N VAL A 32 -0.50 3.76 -3.47
CA VAL A 32 -1.76 4.39 -3.13
C VAL A 32 -2.01 5.52 -4.10
N THR A 33 -3.20 5.55 -4.70
CA THR A 33 -3.68 6.65 -5.52
C THR A 33 -4.97 7.16 -4.90
N VAL A 34 -5.02 8.45 -4.54
CA VAL A 34 -6.24 9.13 -4.11
C VAL A 34 -6.62 10.15 -5.16
N ARG A 35 -7.86 10.10 -5.61
CA ARG A 35 -8.50 10.99 -6.57
C ARG A 35 -9.48 11.85 -5.79
N SER A 36 -9.07 13.07 -5.49
CA SER A 36 -9.94 14.10 -4.91
C SER A 36 -10.32 15.13 -5.98
N PRO A 37 -11.44 15.85 -5.84
CA PRO A 37 -11.86 16.87 -6.80
C PRO A 37 -10.76 17.90 -7.09
N ASP A 38 -9.98 18.24 -6.06
CA ASP A 38 -8.94 19.26 -6.12
C ASP A 38 -7.56 18.72 -6.51
N CYS A 39 -7.29 17.42 -6.31
CA CYS A 39 -5.96 16.84 -6.53
C CYS A 39 -5.99 15.32 -6.72
N LYS A 40 -5.11 14.82 -7.59
CA LYS A 40 -4.71 13.41 -7.61
C LYS A 40 -3.40 13.27 -6.83
N CYS A 41 -3.46 12.58 -5.69
CA CYS A 41 -2.27 12.25 -4.90
C CYS A 41 -1.87 10.80 -5.18
N GLU A 42 -0.61 10.59 -5.55
CA GLU A 42 -0.02 9.26 -5.66
C GLU A 42 1.11 9.14 -4.63
N HIS A 43 1.12 8.02 -3.90
CA HIS A 43 2.14 7.73 -2.92
C HIS A 43 2.57 6.27 -2.99
N VAL A 44 3.87 6.04 -3.13
CA VAL A 44 4.45 4.71 -3.22
C VAL A 44 5.46 4.55 -2.10
N PHE A 45 5.29 3.51 -1.29
CA PHE A 45 6.17 3.25 -0.16
C PHE A 45 6.38 1.75 0.07
N PRO A 46 7.59 1.32 0.45
CA PRO A 46 7.81 -0.03 0.93
C PRO A 46 7.23 -0.18 2.33
N HIS A 47 6.60 -1.32 2.60
CA HIS A 47 6.22 -1.72 3.95
C HIS A 47 7.50 -1.89 4.79
N HIS A 48 7.50 -1.29 5.99
CA HIS A 48 8.69 -1.23 6.84
C HIS A 48 9.19 -2.62 7.29
N ARG A 49 8.27 -3.55 7.57
CA ARG A 49 8.56 -4.94 7.95
C ARG A 49 8.79 -5.87 6.76
N VAL A 50 9.58 -6.92 7.02
CA VAL A 50 9.72 -8.13 6.22
C VAL A 50 8.91 -9.24 6.90
N PHE A 51 8.14 -9.98 6.14
CA PHE A 51 7.25 -11.05 6.60
C PHE A 51 7.79 -12.42 6.19
N ALA A 52 7.42 -13.44 6.95
CA ALA A 52 7.83 -14.81 6.66
C ALA A 52 7.16 -15.34 5.38
N THR A 53 5.93 -14.93 5.09
CA THR A 53 5.17 -15.38 3.92
C THR A 53 4.74 -14.23 3.01
N GLU A 54 4.61 -14.52 1.70
CA GLU A 54 4.08 -13.56 0.71
C GLU A 54 2.66 -13.10 1.07
N ARG A 55 1.83 -14.02 1.56
CA ARG A 55 0.43 -13.70 1.92
C ARG A 55 0.35 -12.70 3.06
N GLU A 56 1.17 -12.85 4.10
CA GLU A 56 1.21 -11.90 5.21
C GLU A 56 1.70 -10.53 4.73
N ALA A 57 2.76 -10.50 3.91
CA ALA A 57 3.23 -9.25 3.31
C ALA A 57 2.15 -8.56 2.48
N ALA A 58 1.39 -9.33 1.70
CA ALA A 58 0.29 -8.79 0.90
C ALA A 58 -0.82 -8.20 1.79
N LEU A 59 -1.31 -8.95 2.79
CA LEU A 59 -2.39 -8.49 3.66
C LEU A 59 -2.01 -7.23 4.44
N GLU A 60 -0.80 -7.19 5.01
CA GLU A 60 -0.33 -6.03 5.78
C GLU A 60 0.00 -4.83 4.89
N GLY A 61 0.42 -5.07 3.65
CA GLY A 61 0.55 -4.02 2.63
C GLY A 61 -0.78 -3.35 2.30
N LEU A 62 -1.84 -4.15 2.06
CA LEU A 62 -3.19 -3.63 1.81
C LEU A 62 -3.70 -2.84 3.01
N ARG A 63 -3.53 -3.37 4.22
CA ARG A 63 -3.93 -2.71 5.46
C ARG A 63 -3.23 -1.36 5.64
N SER A 64 -1.92 -1.32 5.44
CA SER A 64 -1.14 -0.09 5.53
C SER A 64 -1.55 0.95 4.49
N GLY A 65 -1.85 0.51 3.25
CA GLY A 65 -2.34 1.38 2.20
C GLY A 65 -3.71 1.99 2.54
N MET A 66 -4.66 1.19 3.03
CA MET A 66 -5.97 1.67 3.47
C MET A 66 -5.85 2.69 4.61
N THR A 67 -5.03 2.41 5.63
CA THR A 67 -4.79 3.35 6.74
C THR A 67 -4.19 4.67 6.25
N TRP A 68 -3.28 4.63 5.27
CA TRP A 68 -2.75 5.86 4.68
C TRP A 68 -3.84 6.67 3.96
N VAL A 69 -4.73 6.01 3.21
CA VAL A 69 -5.88 6.67 2.56
C VAL A 69 -6.78 7.33 3.61
N GLU A 70 -7.13 6.62 4.69
CA GLU A 70 -7.96 7.14 5.77
C GLU A 70 -7.32 8.37 6.44
N MET A 71 -6.02 8.30 6.72
CA MET A 71 -5.27 9.43 7.27
C MET A 71 -5.22 10.61 6.29
N LYS A 72 -5.06 10.36 4.98
CA LYS A 72 -5.06 11.43 3.98
C LYS A 72 -6.44 12.07 3.82
N LYS A 73 -7.52 11.29 3.86
CA LYS A 73 -8.91 11.81 3.82
C LYS A 73 -9.30 12.58 5.09
N SER A 74 -8.65 12.29 6.21
CA SER A 74 -8.91 12.97 7.50
C SER A 74 -8.09 14.26 7.68
N ASP A 75 -7.38 14.73 6.65
CA ASP A 75 -6.42 15.85 6.71
C ASP A 75 -5.35 15.69 7.81
N THR A 76 -5.11 14.46 8.28
CA THR A 76 -4.09 14.16 9.29
C THR A 76 -2.69 14.53 8.81
N PHE A 77 -2.46 14.49 7.50
CA PHE A 77 -1.23 14.93 6.85
C PHE A 77 -1.48 16.18 5.99
N THR A 78 -1.11 17.33 6.51
CA THR A 78 -0.86 18.54 5.71
C THR A 78 0.53 18.42 5.09
N TYR A 79 0.60 18.46 3.75
CA TYR A 79 1.83 18.48 2.96
C TYR A 79 1.94 19.84 2.27
#